data_AF-A0A3D4R0F6-F1
#
_entry.id   AF-A0A3D4R0F6-F1
#
_cell.length_a   1.000
_cell.length_b   1.000
_cell.length_c   1.000
_cell.angle_alpha   90.00
_cell.angle_beta   90.00
_cell.angle_gamma   90.00
#
_symmetry.space_group_name_H-M   'P 1'
#
loop_
_entity.id
_entity.type
_entity.pdbx_description
1 polymer ?
#
loop_
_entity_poly.entity_id
_entity_poly.type
_entity_poly.pdbx_seq_one_letter_code
_entity_poly.pdbx_strand_id
1 'polypeptide(L)'
;MRGSVLIITIHILMIMSLLLLTAFSIAQSHFLISGYEDLHQEAYYLAESGMRFAMEELRDITRQAFEECTSEFKWDPLKYPLHSKQEAAQIYINDKLSSKIKKLMTDKGCYFKFPSPELAGVPENSKLDIKVKFTDFYNNPSRFRISSRGEIGKIRRRIDSEIFINKISGYYNSPLFDWIILSGGEVSIKNGGKLQTEGQMFLKEKLKINNNADLVSSACVTAKGEINLQNNSTAFFSGDVFCRSLAVDGGCNSQVSFLSDLYTYGEIVTVGEANEIELYGSLYACPEDTSDSVGLIAGDGGSIVLGNHVYINGTLNYPASQPFLFGLENVSVGSEVFKSPESIGGWNSNFYFPDFTPNYAACYFDEIYANLHTREQAALVYEYLSSPPPLEENWETYVQHLSNIDKNSINTAQTEGGTVLLGHCSGLLFINNQILKPLNSIPSSNFYKDLLVTMKMQTDWDYRSQLNFAIEVLNKNLI
;
A
#
# COMPACT_ATOMS: atom_id res chain seq x y z
N MET A 1 -4.45 94.48 59.45
CA MET A 1 -4.07 93.15 58.90
C MET A 1 -5.28 92.20 58.67
N ARG A 2 -6.50 92.69 58.38
CA ARG A 2 -7.68 91.82 58.11
C ARG A 2 -8.08 91.75 56.62
N GLY A 3 -7.72 92.72 55.79
CA GLY A 3 -8.04 92.73 54.34
C GLY A 3 -7.09 91.91 53.46
N SER A 4 -5.82 91.74 53.87
CA SER A 4 -4.81 91.00 53.09
C SER A 4 -5.03 89.48 53.13
N VAL A 5 -5.50 88.95 54.26
CA VAL A 5 -5.79 87.51 54.41
C VAL A 5 -7.00 87.12 53.56
N LEU A 6 -8.03 87.97 53.47
CA LEU A 6 -9.23 87.71 52.67
C LEU A 6 -8.92 87.57 51.17
N ILE A 7 -8.06 88.46 50.64
CA ILE A 7 -7.64 88.43 49.23
C ILE A 7 -6.87 87.15 48.91
N ILE A 8 -5.98 86.71 49.82
CA ILE A 8 -5.24 85.46 49.68
C ILE A 8 -6.20 84.26 49.70
N THR A 9 -7.17 84.22 50.63
CA THR A 9 -8.17 83.14 50.66
C THR A 9 -9.05 83.09 49.41
N ILE A 10 -9.41 84.23 48.84
CA ILE A 10 -10.18 84.29 47.58
C ILE A 10 -9.35 83.77 46.40
N HIS A 11 -8.05 84.12 46.33
CA HIS A 11 -7.16 83.59 45.29
C HIS A 11 -6.96 82.08 45.44
N ILE A 12 -6.81 81.58 46.67
CA ILE A 12 -6.72 80.15 46.94
C ILE A 12 -8.02 79.45 46.50
N LEU A 13 -9.19 79.98 46.86
CA LEU A 13 -10.49 79.43 46.44
C LEU A 13 -10.67 79.44 44.91
N MET A 14 -10.24 80.51 44.24
CA MET A 14 -10.31 80.64 42.79
C MET A 14 -9.42 79.60 42.10
N ILE A 15 -8.17 79.46 42.56
CA ILE A 15 -7.20 78.45 42.09
C ILE A 15 -7.75 77.04 42.33
N MET A 16 -8.32 76.76 43.51
CA MET A 16 -8.91 75.47 43.83
C MET A 16 -10.13 75.14 42.95
N SER A 17 -10.97 76.13 42.62
CA SER A 17 -12.11 75.90 41.71
C SER A 17 -11.66 75.63 40.26
N LEU A 18 -10.61 76.30 39.80
CA LEU A 18 -10.00 76.07 38.49
C LEU A 18 -9.33 74.70 38.41
N LEU A 19 -8.66 74.27 39.48
CA LEU A 19 -8.09 72.93 39.60
C LEU A 19 -9.16 71.83 39.64
N LEU A 20 -10.30 72.07 40.31
CA LEU A 20 -11.42 71.13 40.32
C LEU A 20 -12.07 70.99 38.94
N LEU A 21 -12.34 72.10 38.25
CA LEU A 21 -12.91 72.09 36.89
C LEU A 21 -12.00 71.37 35.88
N THR A 22 -10.69 71.60 35.96
CA THR A 22 -9.72 70.92 35.10
C THR A 22 -9.62 69.43 35.41
N ALA A 23 -9.62 69.03 36.69
CA ALA A 23 -9.63 67.62 37.08
C ALA A 23 -10.89 66.86 36.60
N PHE A 24 -12.08 67.47 36.72
CA PHE A 24 -13.32 66.86 36.21
C PHE A 24 -13.34 66.75 34.69
N SER A 25 -12.83 67.75 33.96
CA SER A 25 -12.73 67.71 32.50
C SER A 25 -11.76 66.62 32.02
N ILE A 26 -10.62 66.46 32.70
CA ILE A 26 -9.65 65.39 32.41
C ILE A 26 -10.25 64.02 32.72
N ALA A 27 -10.93 63.86 33.86
CA ALA A 27 -11.58 62.60 34.22
C ALA A 27 -12.70 62.21 33.24
N GLN A 28 -13.53 63.15 32.82
CA GLN A 28 -14.59 62.91 31.83
C GLN A 28 -14.01 62.58 30.44
N SER A 29 -12.94 63.27 30.04
CA SER A 29 -12.21 62.96 28.81
C SER A 29 -11.61 61.56 28.86
N HIS A 30 -10.93 61.19 29.96
CA HIS A 30 -10.40 59.85 30.16
C HIS A 30 -11.48 58.77 30.14
N PHE A 31 -12.64 59.00 30.77
CA PHE A 31 -13.75 58.05 30.79
C PHE A 31 -14.37 57.85 29.40
N LEU A 32 -14.45 58.92 28.61
CA LEU A 32 -14.86 58.84 27.21
C LEU A 32 -13.83 58.09 26.37
N ILE A 33 -12.54 58.42 26.51
CA ILE A 33 -11.45 57.76 25.79
C ILE A 33 -11.43 56.26 26.12
N SER A 34 -11.52 55.87 27.39
CA SER A 34 -11.54 54.47 27.80
C SER A 34 -12.79 53.74 27.27
N GLY A 35 -13.97 54.35 27.36
CA GLY A 35 -15.20 53.76 26.81
C GLY A 35 -15.18 53.63 25.27
N TYR A 36 -14.52 54.56 24.56
CA TYR A 36 -14.30 54.45 23.11
C TYR A 36 -13.29 53.36 22.77
N GLU A 37 -12.21 53.20 23.55
CA GLU A 37 -11.23 52.12 23.40
C GLU A 37 -11.88 50.74 23.62
N ASP A 38 -12.71 50.60 24.66
CA ASP A 38 -13.47 49.37 24.93
C ASP A 38 -14.40 49.01 23.77
N LEU A 39 -15.19 49.97 23.25
CA LEU A 39 -16.06 49.74 22.09
C LEU A 39 -15.28 49.42 20.80
N HIS A 40 -14.09 49.99 20.63
CA HIS A 40 -13.21 49.66 19.52
C HIS A 40 -12.68 48.24 19.59
N GLN A 41 -12.39 47.76 20.80
CA GLN A 41 -11.94 46.41 21.07
C GLN A 41 -13.09 45.40 20.94
N GLU A 42 -14.27 45.71 21.46
CA GLU A 42 -15.49 44.91 21.29
C GLU A 42 -15.87 44.73 19.81
N ALA A 43 -15.84 45.82 19.02
CA ALA A 43 -16.12 45.74 17.58
C ALA A 43 -15.07 44.90 16.83
N TYR A 44 -13.82 44.89 17.32
CA TYR A 44 -12.76 44.03 16.79
C TYR A 44 -13.01 42.56 17.11
N TYR A 45 -13.34 42.22 18.36
CA TYR A 45 -13.68 40.85 18.76
C TYR A 45 -14.91 40.31 18.03
N LEU A 46 -15.90 41.18 17.75
CA LEU A 46 -17.05 40.83 16.93
C LEU A 46 -16.63 40.46 15.49
N ALA A 47 -15.72 41.22 14.89
CA ALA A 47 -15.17 40.91 13.57
C ALA A 47 -14.33 39.62 13.59
N GLU A 48 -13.56 39.39 14.65
CA GLU A 48 -12.75 38.17 14.84
C GLU A 48 -13.63 36.92 14.99
N SER A 49 -14.70 37.03 15.78
CA SER A 49 -15.67 35.94 15.96
C SER A 49 -16.32 35.53 14.63
N GLY A 50 -16.69 36.51 13.79
CA GLY A 50 -17.18 36.22 12.45
C GLY A 50 -16.13 35.61 11.52
N MET A 51 -14.86 35.99 11.66
CA MET A 51 -13.76 35.37 10.89
C MET A 51 -13.57 33.91 11.30
N ARG A 52 -13.57 33.63 12.62
CA ARG A 52 -13.41 32.28 13.15
C ARG A 52 -14.54 31.36 12.70
N PHE A 53 -15.79 31.82 12.80
CA PHE A 53 -16.95 31.08 12.30
C PHE A 53 -16.81 30.74 10.82
N ALA A 54 -16.42 31.72 9.99
CA ALA A 54 -16.23 31.50 8.56
C ALA A 54 -15.11 30.50 8.23
N MET A 55 -14.03 30.49 9.02
CA MET A 55 -12.94 29.52 8.87
C MET A 55 -13.37 28.11 9.25
N GLU A 56 -14.13 27.94 10.34
CA GLU A 56 -14.66 26.65 10.78
C GLU A 56 -15.63 26.07 9.73
N GLU A 57 -16.61 26.86 9.25
CA GLU A 57 -17.53 26.42 8.18
C GLU A 57 -16.81 26.08 6.88
N LEU A 58 -15.83 26.90 6.46
CA LEU A 58 -15.07 26.61 5.24
C LEU A 58 -14.26 25.33 5.36
N ARG A 59 -13.69 25.04 6.54
CA ARG A 59 -12.95 23.80 6.81
C ARG A 59 -13.87 22.58 6.66
N ASP A 60 -15.07 22.63 7.23
CA ASP A 60 -16.03 21.53 7.13
C ASP A 60 -16.53 21.32 5.70
N ILE A 61 -16.83 22.39 4.98
CA ILE A 61 -17.22 22.32 3.56
C ILE A 61 -16.10 21.71 2.72
N THR A 62 -14.85 22.11 2.96
CA THR A 62 -13.69 21.60 2.22
C THR A 62 -13.46 20.11 2.49
N ARG A 63 -13.60 19.69 3.76
CA ARG A 63 -13.51 18.29 4.16
C ARG A 63 -14.59 17.44 3.47
N GLN A 64 -15.84 17.87 3.54
CA GLN A 64 -16.96 17.16 2.90
C GLN A 64 -16.77 17.07 1.38
N ALA A 65 -16.35 18.16 0.72
CA ALA A 65 -16.07 18.16 -0.71
C ALA A 65 -14.97 17.15 -1.08
N PHE A 66 -13.94 17.06 -0.23
CA PHE A 66 -12.83 16.14 -0.44
C PHE A 66 -13.26 14.68 -0.25
N GLU A 67 -14.00 14.37 0.81
CA GLU A 67 -14.58 13.04 1.07
C GLU A 67 -15.46 12.57 -0.10
N GLU A 68 -16.34 13.44 -0.60
CA GLU A 68 -17.17 13.13 -1.77
C GLU A 68 -16.31 12.85 -3.02
N CYS A 69 -15.31 13.70 -3.29
CA CYS A 69 -14.36 13.48 -4.40
C CYS A 69 -13.66 12.12 -4.29
N THR A 70 -13.21 11.74 -3.10
CA THR A 70 -12.53 10.47 -2.88
C THR A 70 -13.47 9.27 -3.03
N SER A 71 -14.71 9.38 -2.58
CA SER A 71 -15.72 8.32 -2.69
C SER A 71 -16.18 8.07 -4.13
N GLU A 72 -16.22 9.12 -4.97
CA GLU A 72 -16.63 9.03 -6.36
C GLU A 72 -15.50 8.57 -7.29
N PHE A 73 -14.24 8.69 -6.86
CA PHE A 73 -13.09 8.31 -7.67
C PHE A 73 -13.06 6.79 -7.87
N LYS A 74 -13.31 6.38 -9.11
CA LYS A 74 -13.10 5.01 -9.58
C LYS A 74 -11.89 5.00 -10.49
N TRP A 75 -10.85 4.30 -10.06
CA TRP A 75 -9.68 4.13 -10.90
C TRP A 75 -9.97 3.13 -12.01
N ASP A 76 -9.64 3.53 -13.23
CA ASP A 76 -9.77 2.72 -14.43
C ASP A 76 -8.44 2.79 -15.19
N PRO A 77 -7.61 1.74 -15.15
CA PRO A 77 -6.29 1.73 -15.77
C PRO A 77 -6.36 1.85 -17.30
N LEU A 78 -7.50 1.50 -17.93
CA LEU A 78 -7.68 1.67 -19.38
C LEU A 78 -7.96 3.13 -19.75
N LYS A 79 -8.58 3.91 -18.86
CA LYS A 79 -8.76 5.36 -19.04
C LYS A 79 -7.49 6.16 -18.72
N TYR A 80 -6.62 5.62 -17.88
CA TYR A 80 -5.40 6.28 -17.40
C TYR A 80 -4.16 5.38 -17.51
N PRO A 81 -3.80 4.91 -18.72
CA PRO A 81 -2.79 3.87 -18.92
C PRO A 81 -1.35 4.30 -18.57
N LEU A 82 -1.10 5.61 -18.51
CA LEU A 82 0.21 6.20 -18.19
C LEU A 82 0.26 6.77 -16.77
N HIS A 83 -0.81 6.63 -15.98
CA HIS A 83 -0.91 7.20 -14.65
C HIS A 83 -1.15 6.12 -13.62
N SER A 84 -0.38 6.18 -12.54
CA SER A 84 -0.68 5.43 -11.31
C SER A 84 -2.08 5.79 -10.80
N LYS A 85 -2.66 4.91 -9.98
CA LYS A 85 -3.93 5.16 -9.29
C LYS A 85 -3.96 6.52 -8.59
N GLN A 86 -2.83 6.94 -8.02
CA GLN A 86 -2.69 8.23 -7.34
C GLN A 86 -2.61 9.41 -8.30
N GLU A 87 -1.84 9.34 -9.39
CA GLU A 87 -1.80 10.43 -10.37
C GLU A 87 -3.18 10.65 -10.97
N ALA A 88 -3.88 9.56 -11.29
CA ALA A 88 -5.27 9.62 -11.74
C ALA A 88 -6.20 10.23 -10.67
N ALA A 89 -6.04 9.86 -9.40
CA ALA A 89 -6.81 10.43 -8.29
C ALA A 89 -6.50 11.91 -8.05
N GLN A 90 -5.24 12.32 -8.14
CA GLN A 90 -4.79 13.70 -7.98
C GLN A 90 -5.30 14.58 -9.11
N ILE A 91 -5.25 14.10 -10.35
CA ILE A 91 -5.86 14.77 -11.51
C ILE A 91 -7.37 14.92 -11.25
N TYR A 92 -8.05 13.84 -10.88
CA TYR A 92 -9.47 13.86 -10.60
C TYR A 92 -9.85 14.86 -9.49
N ILE A 93 -9.15 14.84 -8.35
CA ILE A 93 -9.40 15.75 -7.24
C ILE A 93 -9.07 17.20 -7.65
N ASN A 94 -7.95 17.43 -8.33
CA ASN A 94 -7.57 18.76 -8.79
C ASN A 94 -8.64 19.38 -9.71
N ASP A 95 -9.24 18.56 -10.57
CA ASP A 95 -10.27 18.96 -11.52
C ASP A 95 -11.65 19.17 -10.84
N LYS A 96 -11.98 18.35 -9.84
CA LYS A 96 -13.34 18.29 -9.27
C LYS A 96 -13.52 19.05 -7.95
N LEU A 97 -12.49 19.15 -7.11
CA LEU A 97 -12.61 19.66 -5.74
C LEU A 97 -13.19 21.07 -5.67
N SER A 98 -12.69 22.01 -6.49
CA SER A 98 -13.25 23.37 -6.55
C SER A 98 -14.74 23.35 -6.90
N SER A 99 -15.14 22.58 -7.91
CA SER A 99 -16.55 22.51 -8.30
C SER A 99 -17.45 22.00 -7.18
N LYS A 100 -16.98 21.02 -6.39
CA LYS A 100 -17.69 20.50 -5.22
C LYS A 100 -17.77 21.51 -4.07
N ILE A 101 -16.68 22.18 -3.73
CA ILE A 101 -16.67 23.25 -2.71
C ILE A 101 -17.70 24.32 -3.08
N LYS A 102 -17.71 24.76 -4.34
CA LYS A 102 -18.67 25.76 -4.83
C LYS A 102 -20.11 25.28 -4.71
N LYS A 103 -20.38 24.03 -5.07
CA LYS A 103 -21.71 23.43 -4.95
C LYS A 103 -22.15 23.42 -3.49
N LEU A 104 -21.35 22.88 -2.57
CA LEU A 104 -21.66 22.83 -1.14
C LEU A 104 -21.85 24.22 -0.52
N MET A 105 -21.01 25.21 -0.88
CA MET A 105 -21.20 26.59 -0.42
C MET A 105 -22.49 27.21 -0.95
N THR A 106 -22.92 26.86 -2.17
CA THR A 106 -24.18 27.34 -2.75
C THR A 106 -25.37 26.70 -2.04
N ASP A 107 -25.32 25.38 -1.83
CA ASP A 107 -26.37 24.60 -1.17
C ASP A 107 -26.57 25.04 0.29
N LYS A 108 -25.48 25.40 0.99
CA LYS A 108 -25.51 25.98 2.34
C LYS A 108 -25.84 27.50 2.37
N GLY A 109 -26.06 28.14 1.23
CA GLY A 109 -26.34 29.58 1.15
C GLY A 109 -25.15 30.50 1.52
N CYS A 110 -23.93 29.96 1.54
CA CYS A 110 -22.71 30.63 2.01
C CYS A 110 -21.81 31.18 0.89
N TYR A 111 -22.25 31.12 -0.37
CA TYR A 111 -21.38 31.35 -1.54
C TYR A 111 -20.76 32.77 -1.60
N PHE A 112 -21.54 33.82 -1.35
CA PHE A 112 -21.04 35.21 -1.34
C PHE A 112 -20.95 35.83 0.07
N LYS A 113 -21.62 35.21 1.03
CA LYS A 113 -21.78 35.72 2.38
C LYS A 113 -22.07 34.55 3.32
N PHE A 114 -21.37 34.48 4.45
CA PHE A 114 -21.73 33.53 5.52
C PHE A 114 -22.89 34.09 6.36
N PRO A 115 -23.75 33.21 6.91
CA PRO A 115 -24.72 33.62 7.92
C PRO A 115 -23.99 34.21 9.13
N SER A 116 -24.62 35.16 9.81
CA SER A 116 -24.07 35.69 11.05
C SER A 116 -24.25 34.64 12.15
N PRO A 117 -23.18 34.27 12.90
CA PRO A 117 -23.30 33.33 14.00
C PRO A 117 -24.20 33.89 15.11
N GLU A 118 -24.92 33.01 15.81
CA GLU A 118 -25.61 33.37 17.04
C GLU A 118 -24.59 33.59 18.16
N LEU A 119 -24.47 34.83 18.62
CA LEU A 119 -23.51 35.22 19.65
C LEU A 119 -24.29 35.67 20.89
N ALA A 120 -24.00 35.06 22.04
CA ALA A 120 -24.61 35.42 23.32
C ALA A 120 -23.98 36.70 23.88
N GLY A 121 -24.79 37.60 24.45
CA GLY A 121 -24.32 38.78 25.17
C GLY A 121 -23.84 39.95 24.30
N VAL A 122 -24.17 39.97 23.00
CA VAL A 122 -23.78 41.07 22.10
C VAL A 122 -24.75 42.25 22.21
N PRO A 123 -24.28 43.51 22.23
CA PRO A 123 -25.15 44.69 22.26
C PRO A 123 -26.22 44.68 21.14
N GLU A 124 -27.43 45.15 21.43
CA GLU A 124 -28.56 45.18 20.47
C GLU A 124 -28.27 45.99 19.19
N ASN A 125 -27.32 46.94 19.25
CA ASN A 125 -26.90 47.76 18.12
C ASN A 125 -25.74 47.16 17.32
N SER A 126 -25.39 45.90 17.57
CA SER A 126 -24.30 45.21 16.87
C SER A 126 -24.72 44.67 15.51
N LYS A 127 -23.80 44.69 14.54
CA LYS A 127 -23.97 44.08 13.22
C LYS A 127 -22.71 43.35 12.80
N LEU A 128 -22.88 42.13 12.29
CA LEU A 128 -21.80 41.30 11.76
C LEU A 128 -22.07 40.94 10.30
N ASP A 129 -21.15 41.30 9.41
CA ASP A 129 -21.22 41.01 7.96
C ASP A 129 -19.96 40.27 7.52
N ILE A 130 -20.12 39.02 7.07
CA ILE A 130 -19.01 38.16 6.64
C ILE A 130 -19.14 37.90 5.14
N LYS A 131 -18.24 38.50 4.35
CA LYS A 131 -18.25 38.40 2.89
C LYS A 131 -17.17 37.47 2.38
N VAL A 132 -17.49 36.75 1.32
CA VAL A 132 -16.56 35.86 0.61
C VAL A 132 -16.36 36.37 -0.80
N LYS A 133 -15.10 36.43 -1.23
CA LYS A 133 -14.71 36.70 -2.62
C LYS A 133 -13.77 35.63 -3.13
N PHE A 134 -14.13 35.06 -4.26
CA PHE A 134 -13.28 34.14 -5.01
C PHE A 134 -12.31 34.94 -5.89
N THR A 135 -11.01 34.70 -5.74
CA THR A 135 -9.96 35.36 -6.54
C THR A 135 -9.43 34.42 -7.61
N ASP A 136 -8.92 33.26 -7.20
CA ASP A 136 -8.39 32.21 -8.10
C ASP A 136 -8.96 30.85 -7.72
N PHE A 137 -10.24 30.61 -7.98
CA PHE A 137 -10.96 29.46 -7.44
C PHE A 137 -10.65 28.12 -8.11
N TYR A 138 -10.25 28.13 -9.39
CA TYR A 138 -9.98 26.90 -10.16
C TYR A 138 -8.48 26.55 -10.21
N ASN A 139 -7.60 27.42 -9.72
CA ASN A 139 -6.16 27.15 -9.64
C ASN A 139 -5.83 26.23 -8.47
N ASN A 140 -4.62 25.67 -8.45
CA ASN A 140 -4.07 24.98 -7.28
C ASN A 140 -2.88 25.80 -6.75
N PRO A 141 -2.94 26.34 -5.51
CA PRO A 141 -4.08 26.32 -4.59
C PRO A 141 -5.26 27.18 -5.03
N SER A 142 -6.47 26.80 -4.64
CA SER A 142 -7.66 27.63 -4.77
C SER A 142 -7.58 28.80 -3.77
N ARG A 143 -7.81 30.03 -4.23
CA ARG A 143 -7.70 31.23 -3.39
C ARG A 143 -9.04 31.88 -3.07
N PHE A 144 -9.20 32.23 -1.80
CA PHE A 144 -10.41 32.84 -1.25
C PHE A 144 -10.01 34.05 -0.42
N ARG A 145 -10.83 35.09 -0.46
CA ARG A 145 -10.75 36.19 0.49
C ARG A 145 -12.01 36.23 1.32
N ILE A 146 -11.84 36.14 2.64
CA ILE A 146 -12.92 36.36 3.60
C ILE A 146 -12.73 37.73 4.22
N SER A 147 -13.80 38.49 4.32
CA SER A 147 -13.85 39.79 4.98
C SER A 147 -14.93 39.75 6.05
N SER A 148 -14.53 39.74 7.31
CA SER A 148 -15.46 39.85 8.44
C SER A 148 -15.50 41.29 8.95
N ARG A 149 -16.69 41.86 9.07
CA ARG A 149 -16.90 43.23 9.54
C ARG A 149 -17.84 43.25 10.74
N GLY A 150 -17.32 43.70 11.88
CA GLY A 150 -18.06 43.99 13.10
C GLY A 150 -18.38 45.47 13.22
N GLU A 151 -19.61 45.79 13.59
CA GLU A 151 -20.09 47.15 13.83
C GLU A 151 -20.82 47.20 15.16
N ILE A 152 -20.44 48.12 16.04
CA ILE A 152 -21.12 48.40 17.32
C ILE A 152 -21.34 49.92 17.38
N GLY A 153 -22.61 50.33 17.37
CA GLY A 153 -22.97 51.75 17.27
C GLY A 153 -22.43 52.40 15.99
N LYS A 154 -21.50 53.36 16.12
CA LYS A 154 -20.85 54.05 14.98
C LYS A 154 -19.46 53.50 14.65
N ILE A 155 -18.94 52.57 15.46
CA ILE A 155 -17.60 52.02 15.30
C ILE A 155 -17.67 50.81 14.39
N ARG A 156 -16.73 50.72 13.45
CA ARG A 156 -16.61 49.64 12.48
C ARG A 156 -15.19 49.10 12.47
N ARG A 157 -15.05 47.78 12.60
CA ARG A 157 -13.78 47.06 12.45
C ARG A 157 -13.95 45.98 11.40
N ARG A 158 -12.88 45.72 10.65
CA ARG A 158 -12.86 44.74 9.57
C ARG A 158 -11.58 43.93 9.64
N ILE A 159 -11.73 42.63 9.48
CA ILE A 159 -10.62 41.68 9.35
C ILE A 159 -10.75 41.04 7.97
N ASP A 160 -9.66 41.06 7.21
CA ASP A 160 -9.53 40.38 5.94
C ASP A 160 -8.56 39.20 6.09
N SER A 161 -8.92 38.05 5.53
CA SER A 161 -8.05 36.88 5.46
C SER A 161 -8.03 36.35 4.03
N GLU A 162 -6.85 35.92 3.59
CA GLU A 162 -6.66 35.17 2.35
C GLU A 162 -6.41 33.70 2.70
N ILE A 163 -7.22 32.82 2.12
CA ILE A 163 -7.20 31.38 2.40
C ILE A 163 -6.79 30.65 1.12
N PHE A 164 -5.85 29.73 1.29
CA PHE A 164 -5.34 28.85 0.25
C PHE A 164 -5.82 27.43 0.52
N ILE A 165 -6.57 26.85 -0.41
CA ILE A 165 -6.95 25.44 -0.37
C ILE A 165 -6.08 24.70 -1.38
N ASN A 166 -5.09 23.97 -0.87
CA ASN A 166 -4.29 23.06 -1.69
C ASN A 166 -5.16 21.88 -2.11
N LYS A 167 -5.34 21.69 -3.41
CA LYS A 167 -6.15 20.59 -3.97
C LYS A 167 -5.44 19.25 -3.96
N ILE A 168 -4.11 19.31 -4.03
CA ILE A 168 -3.22 18.16 -3.97
C ILE A 168 -2.54 18.27 -2.61
N SER A 169 -2.89 17.42 -1.66
CA SER A 169 -2.22 17.41 -0.36
C SER A 169 -0.81 16.84 -0.56
N GLY A 170 0.21 17.64 -0.26
CA GLY A 170 1.53 17.11 0.09
C GLY A 170 1.57 16.49 1.49
N TYR A 171 0.42 16.47 2.18
CA TYR A 171 0.24 15.91 3.52
C TYR A 171 -0.44 14.54 3.44
N TYR A 172 0.20 13.57 4.09
CA TYR A 172 -0.07 12.14 4.14
C TYR A 172 -1.29 11.77 4.99
N ASN A 173 -2.44 12.36 4.69
CA ASN A 173 -3.70 11.93 5.28
C ASN A 173 -4.82 12.02 4.24
N SER A 174 -4.55 11.47 3.06
CA SER A 174 -5.61 11.22 2.09
C SER A 174 -6.25 9.88 2.45
N PRO A 175 -7.59 9.79 2.57
CA PRO A 175 -8.31 8.52 2.74
C PRO A 175 -8.19 7.58 1.53
N LEU A 176 -7.39 7.97 0.52
CA LEU A 176 -6.96 7.12 -0.58
C LEU A 176 -5.86 6.13 -0.18
N PHE A 177 -5.22 6.29 0.98
CA PHE A 177 -4.11 5.45 1.44
C PHE A 177 -4.39 4.92 2.85
N ASP A 178 -4.82 3.67 2.95
CA ASP A 178 -5.12 2.98 4.22
C ASP A 178 -4.08 1.89 4.51
N TRP A 179 -2.80 2.22 4.29
CA TRP A 179 -1.68 1.33 4.61
C TRP A 179 -1.23 1.58 6.05
N ILE A 180 -1.33 0.55 6.90
CA ILE A 180 -0.84 0.63 8.28
C ILE A 180 0.69 0.57 8.33
N ILE A 181 1.31 -0.09 7.35
CA ILE A 181 2.75 -0.10 7.13
C ILE A 181 3.03 0.26 5.67
N LEU A 182 3.80 1.33 5.49
CA LEU A 182 4.29 1.77 4.20
C LEU A 182 5.82 1.85 4.25
N SER A 183 6.50 0.88 3.65
CA SER A 183 7.97 0.86 3.63
C SER A 183 8.52 1.00 2.22
N GLY A 184 9.46 1.93 2.10
CA GLY A 184 10.26 2.09 0.90
C GLY A 184 11.45 1.16 0.78
N GLY A 185 11.75 0.38 1.82
CA GLY A 185 12.85 -0.58 1.89
C GLY A 185 12.43 -1.90 2.55
N GLU A 186 13.38 -2.78 2.83
CA GLU A 186 13.14 -4.06 3.51
C GLU A 186 12.48 -3.86 4.90
N VAL A 187 11.45 -4.64 5.19
CA VAL A 187 10.93 -4.81 6.56
C VAL A 187 11.39 -6.15 7.10
N SER A 188 12.02 -6.11 8.27
CA SER A 188 12.72 -7.23 8.88
C SER A 188 12.21 -7.44 10.31
N ILE A 189 11.63 -8.61 10.60
CA ILE A 189 11.24 -9.05 11.94
C ILE A 189 12.25 -10.11 12.37
N LYS A 190 13.00 -9.85 13.45
CA LYS A 190 14.16 -10.66 13.82
C LYS A 190 14.21 -10.95 15.31
N ASN A 191 14.88 -12.05 15.68
CA ASN A 191 15.35 -12.37 17.02
C ASN A 191 14.25 -12.37 18.09
N GLY A 192 13.17 -13.14 17.89
CA GLY A 192 12.04 -13.17 18.82
C GLY A 192 11.00 -12.06 18.60
N GLY A 193 11.22 -11.18 17.60
CA GLY A 193 10.28 -10.11 17.25
C GLY A 193 8.93 -10.66 16.80
N LYS A 194 7.85 -9.97 17.19
CA LYS A 194 6.48 -10.30 16.80
C LYS A 194 5.82 -9.08 16.18
N LEU A 195 5.22 -9.23 15.00
CA LEU A 195 4.43 -8.20 14.35
C LEU A 195 3.01 -8.71 14.12
N GLN A 196 2.02 -7.92 14.53
CA GLN A 196 0.62 -8.17 14.20
C GLN A 196 0.03 -6.93 13.51
N THR A 197 -0.62 -7.13 12.37
CA THR A 197 -1.22 -6.04 11.58
C THR A 197 -2.67 -6.33 11.23
N GLU A 198 -3.55 -5.37 11.50
CA GLU A 198 -4.96 -5.43 11.11
C GLU A 198 -5.28 -4.63 9.85
N GLY A 199 -4.39 -3.73 9.44
CA GLY A 199 -4.49 -2.92 8.21
C GLY A 199 -3.53 -3.38 7.12
N GLN A 200 -3.66 -2.81 5.91
CA GLN A 200 -2.89 -3.23 4.75
C GLN A 200 -1.40 -2.89 4.89
N MET A 201 -0.52 -3.72 4.31
CA MET A 201 0.93 -3.48 4.29
C MET A 201 1.46 -3.34 2.86
N PHE A 202 2.25 -2.29 2.59
CA PHE A 202 2.98 -2.13 1.33
C PHE A 202 4.48 -1.98 1.57
N LEU A 203 5.26 -2.84 0.93
CA LEU A 203 6.71 -2.92 1.01
C LEU A 203 7.30 -2.86 -0.40
N LYS A 204 8.12 -1.84 -0.69
CA LYS A 204 8.79 -1.72 -2.01
C LYS A 204 9.90 -2.75 -2.22
N GLU A 205 10.45 -3.30 -1.14
CA GLU A 205 11.50 -4.33 -1.20
C GLU A 205 11.01 -5.62 -0.54
N LYS A 206 11.83 -6.26 0.30
CA LYS A 206 11.60 -7.58 0.88
C LYS A 206 10.86 -7.53 2.21
N LEU A 207 10.20 -8.63 2.55
CA LEU A 207 9.74 -8.93 3.91
C LEU A 207 10.57 -10.09 4.44
N LYS A 208 11.35 -9.87 5.50
CA LYS A 208 12.21 -10.88 6.10
C LYS A 208 11.77 -11.20 7.53
N ILE A 209 11.57 -12.47 7.81
CA ILE A 209 11.14 -12.98 9.13
C ILE A 209 12.16 -14.04 9.54
N ASN A 210 12.94 -13.78 10.59
CA ASN A 210 14.10 -14.61 10.87
C ASN A 210 14.39 -14.74 12.37
N ASN A 211 14.98 -15.86 12.78
CA ASN A 211 15.47 -16.15 14.13
C ASN A 211 14.34 -16.09 15.17
N ASN A 212 13.43 -17.07 15.13
CA ASN A 212 12.31 -17.19 16.06
C ASN A 212 11.37 -15.99 16.03
N ALA A 213 11.13 -15.42 14.85
CA ALA A 213 10.25 -14.26 14.68
C ALA A 213 8.87 -14.67 14.19
N ASP A 214 7.86 -13.89 14.55
CA ASP A 214 6.46 -14.16 14.20
C ASP A 214 5.81 -12.97 13.48
N LEU A 215 5.03 -13.26 12.44
CA LEU A 215 4.16 -12.29 11.76
C LEU A 215 2.72 -12.81 11.69
N VAL A 216 1.75 -11.96 12.02
CA VAL A 216 0.33 -12.21 11.78
C VAL A 216 -0.25 -10.99 11.06
N SER A 217 -0.69 -11.15 9.81
CA SER A 217 -1.38 -10.08 9.07
C SER A 217 -2.79 -10.51 8.70
N SER A 218 -3.79 -9.73 9.12
CA SER A 218 -5.18 -10.00 8.79
C SER A 218 -5.70 -9.32 7.52
N ALA A 219 -4.91 -8.44 6.94
CA ALA A 219 -5.25 -7.68 5.74
C ALA A 219 -4.23 -7.92 4.61
N CYS A 220 -4.51 -7.34 3.44
CA CYS A 220 -3.68 -7.47 2.24
C CYS A 220 -2.22 -7.05 2.51
N VAL A 221 -1.28 -7.90 2.07
CA VAL A 221 0.16 -7.63 2.14
C VAL A 221 0.74 -7.61 0.74
N THR A 222 1.33 -6.48 0.37
CA THR A 222 2.07 -6.31 -0.87
C THR A 222 3.55 -6.16 -0.56
N ALA A 223 4.36 -7.10 -1.02
CA ALA A 223 5.81 -7.02 -1.05
C ALA A 223 6.29 -7.04 -2.51
N LYS A 224 6.85 -5.94 -3.02
CA LYS A 224 7.43 -5.95 -4.37
C LYS A 224 8.61 -6.91 -4.51
N GLY A 225 9.30 -7.20 -3.41
CA GLY A 225 10.38 -8.17 -3.35
C GLY A 225 9.92 -9.54 -2.86
N GLU A 226 10.92 -10.33 -2.46
CA GLU A 226 10.76 -11.64 -1.85
C GLU A 226 10.20 -11.53 -0.42
N ILE A 227 9.29 -12.45 -0.08
CA ILE A 227 8.95 -12.78 1.30
C ILE A 227 9.83 -13.96 1.72
N ASN A 228 10.63 -13.80 2.77
CA ASN A 228 11.60 -14.81 3.20
C ASN A 228 11.45 -15.12 4.70
N LEU A 229 11.26 -16.40 5.03
CA LEU A 229 11.18 -16.92 6.39
C LEU A 229 12.35 -17.87 6.68
N GLN A 230 13.04 -17.68 7.80
CA GLN A 230 14.19 -18.53 8.19
C GLN A 230 14.26 -18.79 9.70
N ASN A 231 14.93 -19.89 10.05
CA ASN A 231 15.38 -20.19 11.41
C ASN A 231 14.25 -20.17 12.47
N ASN A 232 13.35 -21.16 12.40
CA ASN A 232 12.24 -21.36 13.34
C ASN A 232 11.29 -20.16 13.44
N SER A 233 11.00 -19.51 12.31
CA SER A 233 10.12 -18.34 12.25
C SER A 233 8.74 -18.70 11.69
N THR A 234 7.72 -17.96 12.11
CA THR A 234 6.34 -18.21 11.68
C THR A 234 5.71 -17.00 11.00
N ALA A 235 4.89 -17.22 9.98
CA ALA A 235 4.02 -16.18 9.44
C ALA A 235 2.63 -16.70 9.09
N PHE A 236 1.62 -15.88 9.41
CA PHE A 236 0.23 -16.18 9.11
C PHE A 236 -0.41 -15.01 8.37
N PHE A 237 -0.94 -15.28 7.18
CA PHE A 237 -1.62 -14.30 6.34
C PHE A 237 -3.08 -14.70 6.13
N SER A 238 -4.02 -13.88 6.61
CA SER A 238 -5.45 -14.09 6.35
C SER A 238 -6.04 -13.19 5.27
N GLY A 239 -5.30 -12.19 4.80
CA GLY A 239 -5.64 -11.42 3.59
C GLY A 239 -4.79 -11.86 2.40
N ASP A 240 -5.12 -11.35 1.22
CA ASP A 240 -4.38 -11.65 -0.02
C ASP A 240 -2.93 -11.18 0.08
N VAL A 241 -2.01 -11.95 -0.53
CA VAL A 241 -0.59 -11.62 -0.53
C VAL A 241 -0.08 -11.49 -1.96
N PHE A 242 0.60 -10.38 -2.23
CA PHE A 242 1.27 -10.12 -3.52
C PHE A 242 2.78 -10.05 -3.28
N CYS A 243 3.55 -10.96 -3.89
CA CYS A 243 5.00 -11.00 -3.75
C CYS A 243 5.74 -11.23 -5.07
N ARG A 244 7.04 -10.90 -5.13
CA ARG A 244 7.89 -11.34 -6.25
C ARG A 244 8.19 -12.84 -6.16
N SER A 245 8.50 -13.32 -4.97
CA SER A 245 8.80 -14.73 -4.67
C SER A 245 8.58 -15.00 -3.19
N LEU A 246 8.47 -16.27 -2.83
CA LEU A 246 8.37 -16.74 -1.45
C LEU A 246 9.47 -17.77 -1.21
N ALA A 247 10.23 -17.59 -0.12
CA ALA A 247 11.24 -18.54 0.30
C ALA A 247 11.06 -18.89 1.78
N VAL A 248 11.00 -20.18 2.09
CA VAL A 248 11.08 -20.71 3.45
C VAL A 248 12.29 -21.63 3.50
N ASP A 249 13.40 -21.13 4.03
CA ASP A 249 14.69 -21.81 3.99
C ASP A 249 15.51 -21.62 5.29
N GLY A 250 16.68 -22.26 5.36
CA GLY A 250 17.55 -22.19 6.53
C GLY A 250 17.18 -23.18 7.64
N GLY A 251 17.40 -22.82 8.91
CA GLY A 251 17.25 -23.72 10.06
C GLY A 251 15.84 -24.30 10.22
N CYS A 252 15.72 -25.42 10.95
CA CYS A 252 14.48 -26.21 11.01
C CYS A 252 13.25 -25.42 11.54
N ASN A 253 12.06 -25.92 11.17
CA ASN A 253 10.74 -25.53 11.69
C ASN A 253 10.26 -24.10 11.35
N SER A 254 10.64 -23.55 10.20
CA SER A 254 10.02 -22.30 9.72
C SER A 254 8.71 -22.59 8.99
N GLN A 255 7.65 -21.86 9.32
CA GLN A 255 6.31 -22.16 8.81
C GLN A 255 5.61 -20.90 8.31
N VAL A 256 4.94 -21.00 7.17
CA VAL A 256 4.06 -19.95 6.67
C VAL A 256 2.72 -20.51 6.23
N SER A 257 1.62 -19.86 6.65
CA SER A 257 0.28 -20.23 6.24
C SER A 257 -0.46 -19.07 5.58
N PHE A 258 -1.07 -19.34 4.42
CA PHE A 258 -1.91 -18.42 3.66
C PHE A 258 -3.34 -18.93 3.68
N LEU A 259 -4.23 -18.22 4.39
CA LEU A 259 -5.66 -18.54 4.42
C LEU A 259 -6.40 -17.97 3.19
N SER A 260 -5.90 -16.86 2.63
CA SER A 260 -6.42 -16.24 1.40
C SER A 260 -5.50 -16.50 0.21
N ASP A 261 -5.75 -15.83 -0.91
CA ASP A 261 -5.04 -16.05 -2.17
C ASP A 261 -3.60 -15.53 -2.13
N LEU A 262 -2.69 -16.27 -2.79
CA LEU A 262 -1.29 -15.88 -2.99
C LEU A 262 -1.03 -15.56 -4.45
N TYR A 263 -0.46 -14.39 -4.71
CA TYR A 263 -0.06 -13.90 -6.02
C TYR A 263 1.45 -13.75 -6.07
N THR A 264 2.11 -14.51 -6.95
CA THR A 264 3.57 -14.47 -7.12
C THR A 264 3.99 -14.25 -8.57
N TYR A 265 5.04 -13.46 -8.77
CA TYR A 265 5.69 -13.31 -10.07
C TYR A 265 6.83 -14.31 -10.30
N GLY A 266 7.19 -15.08 -9.28
CA GLY A 266 8.42 -15.88 -9.21
C GLY A 266 8.18 -17.19 -8.48
N GLU A 267 9.26 -17.88 -8.16
CA GLU A 267 9.23 -19.17 -7.47
C GLU A 267 8.70 -19.05 -6.03
N ILE A 268 8.05 -20.13 -5.59
CA ILE A 268 7.75 -20.42 -4.20
C ILE A 268 8.62 -21.61 -3.81
N VAL A 269 9.54 -21.41 -2.87
CA VAL A 269 10.56 -22.38 -2.50
C VAL A 269 10.46 -22.71 -1.02
N THR A 270 10.44 -24.00 -0.69
CA THR A 270 10.63 -24.49 0.68
C THR A 270 11.72 -25.55 0.72
N VAL A 271 12.72 -25.34 1.58
CA VAL A 271 13.82 -26.29 1.78
C VAL A 271 14.26 -26.34 3.22
N GLY A 272 14.73 -27.49 3.65
CA GLY A 272 15.23 -27.71 5.00
C GLY A 272 14.23 -28.42 5.89
N GLU A 273 14.75 -29.17 6.86
CA GLU A 273 14.00 -30.08 7.70
C GLU A 273 12.83 -29.39 8.42
N ALA A 274 11.62 -29.89 8.18
CA ALA A 274 10.37 -29.42 8.81
C ALA A 274 10.01 -27.96 8.50
N ASN A 275 10.56 -27.39 7.42
CA ASN A 275 10.08 -26.12 6.87
C ASN A 275 8.80 -26.36 6.07
N GLU A 276 7.80 -25.49 6.25
CA GLU A 276 6.47 -25.75 5.69
C GLU A 276 5.80 -24.49 5.12
N ILE A 277 5.17 -24.65 3.96
CA ILE A 277 4.28 -23.66 3.35
C ILE A 277 2.88 -24.28 3.25
N GLU A 278 1.92 -23.72 3.96
CA GLU A 278 0.50 -24.08 3.84
C GLU A 278 -0.23 -23.00 3.04
N LEU A 279 -0.86 -23.37 1.93
CA LEU A 279 -1.50 -22.44 1.02
C LEU A 279 -2.96 -22.87 0.81
N TYR A 280 -3.85 -22.44 1.70
CA TYR A 280 -5.26 -22.85 1.69
C TYR A 280 -6.10 -22.11 0.64
N GLY A 281 -5.75 -20.85 0.34
CA GLY A 281 -6.35 -20.07 -0.73
C GLY A 281 -5.90 -20.52 -2.12
N SER A 282 -6.28 -19.75 -3.14
CA SER A 282 -5.88 -20.01 -4.53
C SER A 282 -4.46 -19.49 -4.77
N LEU A 283 -3.66 -20.28 -5.48
CA LEU A 283 -2.35 -19.83 -5.94
C LEU A 283 -2.44 -19.26 -7.36
N TYR A 284 -1.96 -18.04 -7.53
CA TYR A 284 -1.79 -17.37 -8.81
C TYR A 284 -0.31 -17.06 -9.03
N ALA A 285 0.32 -17.78 -9.95
CA ALA A 285 1.74 -17.61 -10.26
C ALA A 285 1.91 -17.26 -11.75
N CYS A 286 2.32 -16.01 -12.02
CA CYS A 286 2.48 -15.53 -13.38
C CYS A 286 3.73 -14.65 -13.53
N PRO A 287 4.67 -15.01 -14.42
CA PRO A 287 5.90 -14.28 -14.61
C PRO A 287 5.65 -12.87 -15.12
N GLU A 288 6.48 -11.93 -14.68
CA GLU A 288 6.51 -10.60 -15.29
C GLU A 288 7.25 -10.62 -16.64
N ASP A 289 8.32 -11.41 -16.74
CA ASP A 289 9.08 -11.66 -17.97
C ASP A 289 9.10 -13.15 -18.31
N THR A 290 9.00 -13.51 -19.59
CA THR A 290 8.99 -14.93 -20.04
C THR A 290 10.28 -15.69 -19.73
N SER A 291 11.34 -14.99 -19.34
CA SER A 291 12.59 -15.59 -18.86
C SER A 291 12.57 -15.97 -17.38
N ASP A 292 11.63 -15.45 -16.60
CA ASP A 292 11.52 -15.70 -15.16
C ASP A 292 11.16 -17.16 -14.86
N SER A 293 11.73 -17.65 -13.77
CA SER A 293 11.30 -18.91 -13.17
C SER A 293 10.06 -18.70 -12.31
N VAL A 294 9.02 -19.50 -12.54
CA VAL A 294 7.75 -19.41 -11.82
C VAL A 294 7.16 -20.79 -11.62
N GLY A 295 6.94 -21.14 -10.36
CA GLY A 295 6.41 -22.43 -9.97
C GLY A 295 6.65 -22.70 -8.48
N LEU A 296 6.48 -23.96 -8.11
CA LEU A 296 6.65 -24.45 -6.73
C LEU A 296 7.85 -25.38 -6.66
N ILE A 297 8.71 -25.20 -5.67
CA ILE A 297 9.85 -26.06 -5.36
C ILE A 297 9.80 -26.45 -3.89
N ALA A 298 9.80 -27.76 -3.62
CA ALA A 298 9.97 -28.30 -2.27
C ALA A 298 10.99 -29.43 -2.26
N GLY A 299 11.84 -29.49 -1.25
CA GLY A 299 12.84 -30.56 -1.12
C GLY A 299 13.65 -30.44 0.17
N ASP A 300 14.64 -31.33 0.33
CA ASP A 300 15.53 -31.37 1.50
C ASP A 300 14.79 -31.34 2.86
N GLY A 301 13.65 -32.04 2.93
CA GLY A 301 12.82 -32.14 4.14
C GLY A 301 11.82 -31.00 4.36
N GLY A 302 11.75 -30.04 3.44
CA GLY A 302 10.72 -29.00 3.42
C GLY A 302 9.47 -29.45 2.65
N SER A 303 8.29 -28.96 3.02
CA SER A 303 7.02 -29.35 2.42
C SER A 303 6.09 -28.19 2.04
N ILE A 304 5.30 -28.38 0.99
CA ILE A 304 4.22 -27.46 0.58
C ILE A 304 2.89 -28.22 0.61
N VAL A 305 1.90 -27.63 1.28
CA VAL A 305 0.51 -28.11 1.28
C VAL A 305 -0.35 -27.11 0.53
N LEU A 306 -0.92 -27.54 -0.60
CA LEU A 306 -1.75 -26.71 -1.47
C LEU A 306 -3.24 -26.95 -1.21
N GLY A 307 -4.04 -25.90 -1.34
CA GLY A 307 -5.47 -25.97 -1.50
C GLY A 307 -5.86 -26.54 -2.86
N ASN A 308 -7.14 -26.38 -3.21
CA ASN A 308 -7.69 -27.05 -4.39
C ASN A 308 -7.44 -26.33 -5.72
N HIS A 309 -7.05 -25.04 -5.72
CA HIS A 309 -6.97 -24.23 -6.93
C HIS A 309 -5.58 -23.65 -7.16
N VAL A 310 -4.99 -23.96 -8.31
CA VAL A 310 -3.68 -23.44 -8.75
C VAL A 310 -3.73 -22.94 -10.19
N TYR A 311 -3.12 -21.78 -10.42
CA TYR A 311 -3.02 -21.13 -11.72
C TYR A 311 -1.57 -20.69 -11.94
N ILE A 312 -0.76 -21.56 -12.54
CA ILE A 312 0.66 -21.36 -12.79
C ILE A 312 0.87 -21.25 -14.30
N ASN A 313 1.39 -20.10 -14.73
CA ASN A 313 1.83 -19.86 -16.12
C ASN A 313 3.34 -19.67 -16.16
N GLY A 314 4.09 -20.71 -15.84
CA GLY A 314 5.53 -20.68 -15.90
C GLY A 314 6.16 -22.02 -15.61
N THR A 315 7.48 -22.04 -15.68
CA THR A 315 8.26 -23.23 -15.41
C THR A 315 9.43 -22.93 -14.48
N LEU A 316 10.06 -23.98 -13.98
CA LEU A 316 11.18 -23.92 -13.05
C LEU A 316 12.53 -23.84 -13.76
N ASN A 317 13.48 -23.18 -13.11
CA ASN A 317 14.85 -23.05 -13.56
C ASN A 317 15.78 -23.77 -12.58
N TYR A 318 16.61 -24.68 -13.09
CA TYR A 318 17.65 -25.33 -12.28
C TYR A 318 19.04 -24.84 -12.71
N PRO A 319 19.93 -24.51 -11.76
CA PRO A 319 21.33 -24.26 -12.06
C PRO A 319 21.96 -25.49 -12.72
N ALA A 320 22.68 -25.29 -13.82
CA ALA A 320 23.38 -26.37 -14.48
C ALA A 320 24.63 -26.77 -13.68
N SER A 321 24.55 -27.90 -12.97
CA SER A 321 25.69 -28.45 -12.23
C SER A 321 26.66 -29.22 -13.13
N GLN A 322 26.20 -29.65 -14.30
CA GLN A 322 26.97 -30.36 -15.33
C GLN A 322 26.67 -29.78 -16.73
N PRO A 323 27.58 -29.93 -17.71
CA PRO A 323 27.39 -29.41 -19.06
C PRO A 323 26.34 -30.17 -19.90
N PHE A 324 25.82 -31.29 -19.39
CA PHE A 324 24.94 -32.20 -20.11
C PHE A 324 23.71 -32.55 -19.29
N LEU A 325 22.55 -32.64 -19.94
CA LEU A 325 21.30 -33.10 -19.32
C LEU A 325 21.26 -34.62 -19.27
N PHE A 326 20.63 -35.13 -18.22
CA PHE A 326 20.44 -36.54 -17.94
C PHE A 326 21.75 -37.33 -17.97
N GLY A 327 22.90 -36.65 -17.79
CA GLY A 327 24.25 -37.20 -17.96
C GLY A 327 24.51 -37.83 -19.34
N LEU A 328 23.87 -37.30 -20.39
CA LEU A 328 24.04 -37.72 -21.78
C LEU A 328 24.86 -36.68 -22.55
N GLU A 329 26.09 -37.01 -22.96
CA GLU A 329 27.03 -36.06 -23.59
C GLU A 329 26.51 -35.38 -24.87
N ASN A 330 25.53 -36.00 -25.54
CA ASN A 330 24.88 -35.45 -26.72
C ASN A 330 23.77 -34.43 -26.41
N VAL A 331 23.34 -34.30 -25.15
CA VAL A 331 22.28 -33.36 -24.72
C VAL A 331 22.90 -32.20 -23.95
N SER A 332 23.54 -31.27 -24.65
CA SER A 332 24.24 -30.13 -24.04
C SER A 332 23.30 -29.09 -23.43
N VAL A 333 23.67 -28.55 -22.26
CA VAL A 333 23.05 -27.32 -21.74
C VAL A 333 23.80 -26.12 -22.32
N GLY A 334 23.11 -25.34 -23.16
CA GLY A 334 23.68 -24.15 -23.82
C GLY A 334 23.84 -22.92 -22.89
N SER A 335 23.55 -23.05 -21.60
CA SER A 335 23.48 -21.95 -20.63
C SER A 335 23.81 -22.41 -19.20
N GLU A 336 24.08 -21.48 -18.29
CA GLU A 336 24.32 -21.77 -16.87
C GLU A 336 23.05 -22.23 -16.12
N VAL A 337 21.89 -22.10 -16.76
CA VAL A 337 20.57 -22.45 -16.21
C VAL A 337 19.85 -23.33 -17.20
N PHE A 338 19.25 -24.42 -16.71
CA PHE A 338 18.32 -25.25 -17.46
C PHE A 338 16.89 -24.87 -17.11
N LYS A 339 16.09 -24.56 -18.14
CA LYS A 339 14.65 -24.31 -18.01
C LYS A 339 13.94 -25.65 -18.01
N SER A 340 13.62 -26.15 -16.83
CA SER A 340 12.88 -27.41 -16.69
C SER A 340 11.44 -27.25 -17.23
N PRO A 341 10.83 -28.31 -17.78
CA PRO A 341 9.41 -28.32 -18.13
C PRO A 341 8.46 -28.44 -16.92
N GLU A 342 8.96 -28.32 -15.69
CA GLU A 342 8.18 -28.43 -14.44
C GLU A 342 7.50 -27.10 -14.06
N SER A 343 6.26 -27.16 -13.57
CA SER A 343 5.61 -26.05 -12.86
C SER A 343 5.53 -26.29 -11.35
N ILE A 344 5.46 -27.56 -10.94
CA ILE A 344 5.47 -27.99 -9.55
C ILE A 344 6.52 -29.08 -9.45
N GLY A 345 7.64 -28.77 -8.81
CA GLY A 345 8.84 -29.59 -8.78
C GLY A 345 9.32 -29.90 -7.37
N GLY A 346 10.02 -31.01 -7.25
CA GLY A 346 10.49 -31.57 -5.98
C GLY A 346 12.00 -31.43 -5.80
N TRP A 347 12.57 -30.24 -6.06
CA TRP A 347 14.04 -30.08 -6.05
C TRP A 347 14.75 -31.06 -7.00
N ASN A 348 14.15 -31.31 -8.17
CA ASN A 348 14.54 -32.38 -9.10
C ASN A 348 15.81 -32.10 -9.91
N SER A 349 16.70 -31.21 -9.45
CA SER A 349 17.94 -30.87 -10.17
C SER A 349 18.79 -32.11 -10.46
N ASN A 350 18.88 -33.04 -9.48
CA ASN A 350 19.65 -34.28 -9.59
C ASN A 350 19.04 -35.30 -10.57
N PHE A 351 17.79 -35.13 -10.98
CA PHE A 351 17.21 -35.89 -12.08
C PHE A 351 17.68 -35.37 -13.44
N TYR A 352 17.82 -34.05 -13.58
CA TYR A 352 18.35 -33.45 -14.82
C TYR A 352 19.87 -33.50 -14.91
N PHE A 353 20.56 -33.54 -13.78
CA PHE A 353 22.02 -33.59 -13.70
C PHE A 353 22.47 -34.73 -12.77
N PRO A 354 22.22 -35.99 -13.14
CA PRO A 354 22.52 -37.13 -12.28
C PRO A 354 24.03 -37.45 -12.26
N ASP A 355 24.48 -38.12 -11.22
CA ASP A 355 25.83 -38.70 -11.14
C ASP A 355 26.00 -39.95 -12.03
N PHE A 356 24.88 -40.57 -12.42
CA PHE A 356 24.84 -41.77 -13.22
C PHE A 356 23.65 -41.75 -14.19
N THR A 357 23.90 -42.22 -15.42
CA THR A 357 22.91 -42.20 -16.51
C THR A 357 22.51 -43.62 -16.91
N PRO A 358 21.23 -43.99 -16.85
CA PRO A 358 20.78 -45.25 -17.43
C PRO A 358 20.81 -45.16 -18.97
N ASN A 359 21.40 -46.16 -19.63
CA ASN A 359 21.46 -46.23 -21.10
C ASN A 359 20.08 -46.11 -21.77
N TYR A 360 19.03 -46.54 -21.07
CA TYR A 360 17.64 -46.43 -21.51
C TYR A 360 17.15 -44.98 -21.69
N ALA A 361 17.73 -44.00 -20.98
CA ALA A 361 17.39 -42.58 -21.12
C ALA A 361 17.65 -42.05 -22.55
N ALA A 362 18.67 -42.58 -23.24
CA ALA A 362 19.00 -42.20 -24.61
C ALA A 362 17.91 -42.60 -25.64
N CYS A 363 16.95 -43.46 -25.26
CA CYS A 363 15.78 -43.75 -26.09
C CYS A 363 14.74 -42.61 -26.11
N TYR A 364 14.81 -41.70 -25.14
CA TYR A 364 13.85 -40.60 -24.96
C TYR A 364 14.48 -39.24 -25.19
N PHE A 365 15.74 -39.07 -24.78
CA PHE A 365 16.43 -37.80 -24.80
C PHE A 365 17.59 -37.86 -25.79
N ASP A 366 17.49 -37.06 -26.85
CA ASP A 366 18.48 -36.93 -27.90
C ASP A 366 19.03 -35.49 -27.97
N GLU A 367 19.90 -35.23 -28.94
CA GLU A 367 20.59 -33.94 -29.10
C GLU A 367 19.65 -32.75 -29.32
N ILE A 368 18.41 -32.99 -29.78
CA ILE A 368 17.45 -31.92 -30.01
C ILE A 368 16.63 -31.58 -28.76
N TYR A 369 16.65 -32.40 -27.71
CA TYR A 369 15.82 -32.23 -26.52
C TYR A 369 15.87 -30.81 -25.94
N ALA A 370 17.08 -30.26 -25.75
CA ALA A 370 17.26 -28.93 -25.16
C ALA A 370 16.64 -27.80 -26.02
N ASN A 371 16.45 -28.04 -27.32
CA ASN A 371 15.90 -27.08 -28.29
C ASN A 371 14.39 -27.28 -28.53
N LEU A 372 13.79 -28.34 -27.99
CA LEU A 372 12.36 -28.60 -28.11
C LEU A 372 11.54 -27.53 -27.38
N HIS A 373 10.28 -27.37 -27.79
CA HIS A 373 9.36 -26.55 -27.02
C HIS A 373 9.09 -27.18 -25.65
N THR A 374 8.87 -26.36 -24.63
CA THR A 374 8.64 -26.80 -23.24
C THR A 374 7.57 -27.89 -23.11
N ARG A 375 6.52 -27.85 -23.95
CA ARG A 375 5.46 -28.86 -23.97
C ARG A 375 5.93 -30.22 -24.50
N GLU A 376 6.84 -30.22 -25.46
CA GLU A 376 7.43 -31.43 -26.03
C GLU A 376 8.44 -32.02 -25.06
N GLN A 377 9.27 -31.18 -24.42
CA GLN A 377 10.15 -31.58 -23.32
C GLN A 377 9.35 -32.23 -22.18
N ALA A 378 8.26 -31.60 -21.75
CA ALA A 378 7.35 -32.14 -20.73
C ALA A 378 6.79 -33.51 -21.12
N ALA A 379 6.43 -33.70 -22.39
CA ALA A 379 5.88 -34.96 -22.89
C ALA A 379 6.93 -36.08 -22.85
N LEU A 380 8.16 -35.82 -23.29
CA LEU A 380 9.25 -36.80 -23.26
C LEU A 380 9.65 -37.18 -21.83
N VAL A 381 9.76 -36.19 -20.95
CA VAL A 381 10.03 -36.44 -19.52
C VAL A 381 8.91 -37.30 -18.93
N TYR A 382 7.64 -36.93 -19.15
CA TYR A 382 6.52 -37.74 -18.66
C TYR A 382 6.55 -39.18 -19.22
N GLU A 383 6.84 -39.35 -20.50
CA GLU A 383 6.90 -40.66 -21.14
C GLU A 383 8.00 -41.54 -20.55
N TYR A 384 9.20 -40.99 -20.35
CA TYR A 384 10.31 -41.67 -19.69
C TYR A 384 9.96 -42.10 -18.25
N LEU A 385 9.30 -41.22 -17.50
CA LEU A 385 8.93 -41.48 -16.11
C LEU A 385 7.75 -42.45 -15.95
N SER A 386 6.95 -42.64 -17.01
CA SER A 386 5.78 -43.53 -17.00
C SER A 386 6.00 -44.85 -17.75
N SER A 387 7.14 -44.99 -18.44
CA SER A 387 7.48 -46.16 -19.25
C SER A 387 8.71 -46.86 -18.68
N PRO A 388 8.53 -47.98 -17.95
CA PRO A 388 9.67 -48.74 -17.46
C PRO A 388 10.48 -49.37 -18.60
N PRO A 389 11.79 -49.61 -18.40
CA PRO A 389 12.64 -50.23 -19.41
C PRO A 389 12.15 -51.64 -19.77
N PRO A 390 12.19 -52.04 -21.06
CA PRO A 390 11.75 -53.35 -21.50
C PRO A 390 12.74 -54.48 -21.14
N LEU A 391 13.98 -54.13 -20.82
CA LEU A 391 15.06 -55.07 -20.47
C LEU A 391 15.35 -54.99 -18.97
N GLU A 392 15.36 -56.14 -18.28
CA GLU A 392 15.61 -56.22 -16.83
C GLU A 392 16.97 -55.64 -16.41
N GLU A 393 17.99 -55.72 -17.27
CA GLU A 393 19.34 -55.19 -16.99
C GLU A 393 19.38 -53.67 -16.78
N ASN A 394 18.39 -52.93 -17.30
CA ASN A 394 18.28 -51.48 -17.13
C ASN A 394 17.35 -51.09 -15.97
N TRP A 395 16.75 -52.06 -15.28
CA TRP A 395 15.74 -51.79 -14.25
C TRP A 395 16.33 -51.11 -13.01
N GLU A 396 17.42 -51.65 -12.47
CA GLU A 396 18.04 -51.14 -11.25
C GLU A 396 18.55 -49.71 -11.44
N THR A 397 19.22 -49.47 -12.56
CA THR A 397 19.77 -48.17 -12.97
C THR A 397 18.67 -47.14 -13.27
N TYR A 398 17.55 -47.57 -13.86
CA TYR A 398 16.35 -46.74 -14.03
C TYR A 398 15.74 -46.34 -12.68
N VAL A 399 15.52 -47.30 -11.77
CA VAL A 399 14.95 -47.03 -10.44
C VAL A 399 15.86 -46.10 -9.63
N GLN A 400 17.18 -46.28 -9.72
CA GLN A 400 18.13 -45.38 -9.08
C GLN A 400 18.04 -43.96 -9.65
N HIS A 401 17.93 -43.80 -10.97
CA HIS A 401 17.75 -42.48 -11.58
C HIS A 401 16.42 -41.82 -11.13
N LEU A 402 15.35 -42.60 -11.04
CA LEU A 402 14.06 -42.10 -10.55
C LEU A 402 14.05 -41.72 -9.07
N SER A 403 14.98 -42.27 -8.27
CA SER A 403 15.10 -41.94 -6.85
C SER A 403 15.56 -40.50 -6.60
N ASN A 404 16.11 -39.84 -7.63
CA ASN A 404 16.48 -38.42 -7.60
C ASN A 404 15.28 -37.47 -7.76
N ILE A 405 14.06 -38.01 -7.88
CA ILE A 405 12.84 -37.24 -8.04
C ILE A 405 12.06 -37.23 -6.72
N ASP A 406 11.79 -36.04 -6.19
CA ASP A 406 10.86 -35.89 -5.09
C ASP A 406 9.43 -35.66 -5.63
N LYS A 407 8.50 -36.47 -5.13
CA LYS A 407 7.07 -36.43 -5.47
C LYS A 407 6.21 -36.20 -4.23
N ASN A 408 6.83 -36.14 -3.05
CA ASN A 408 6.19 -36.24 -1.74
C ASN A 408 6.26 -34.94 -0.95
N SER A 409 7.22 -34.06 -1.27
CA SER A 409 7.37 -32.78 -0.60
C SER A 409 6.25 -31.79 -0.94
N ILE A 410 5.48 -32.01 -2.01
CA ILE A 410 4.31 -31.19 -2.34
C ILE A 410 3.07 -32.06 -2.27
N ASN A 411 2.08 -31.61 -1.50
CA ASN A 411 0.83 -32.33 -1.27
C ASN A 411 -0.38 -31.39 -1.40
N THR A 412 -1.56 -31.95 -1.64
CA THR A 412 -2.83 -31.22 -1.57
C THR A 412 -3.53 -31.49 -0.24
N ALA A 413 -4.12 -30.47 0.37
CA ALA A 413 -4.93 -30.58 1.57
C ALA A 413 -6.14 -31.51 1.33
N GLN A 414 -6.25 -32.61 2.08
CA GLN A 414 -7.36 -33.56 1.93
C GLN A 414 -8.70 -32.89 2.23
N THR A 415 -9.66 -33.01 1.31
CA THR A 415 -11.05 -32.58 1.51
C THR A 415 -12.00 -33.78 1.46
N GLU A 416 -13.11 -33.70 2.21
CA GLU A 416 -14.16 -34.71 2.23
C GLU A 416 -14.75 -34.90 0.82
N GLY A 417 -14.27 -35.92 0.10
CA GLY A 417 -14.62 -36.15 -1.32
C GLY A 417 -13.46 -36.62 -2.19
N GLY A 418 -12.22 -36.53 -1.68
CA GLY A 418 -11.00 -36.83 -2.42
C GLY A 418 -10.41 -35.57 -3.04
N THR A 419 -9.08 -35.49 -3.11
CA THR A 419 -8.35 -34.31 -3.58
C THR A 419 -8.18 -34.35 -5.10
N VAL A 420 -8.84 -33.43 -5.80
CA VAL A 420 -8.55 -33.13 -7.20
C VAL A 420 -8.02 -31.70 -7.25
N LEU A 421 -6.76 -31.56 -7.68
CA LEU A 421 -6.17 -30.25 -7.96
C LEU A 421 -6.81 -29.68 -9.22
N LEU A 422 -7.38 -28.48 -9.11
CA LEU A 422 -8.09 -27.78 -10.18
C LEU A 422 -7.29 -26.56 -10.64
N GLY A 423 -7.57 -26.12 -11.88
CA GLY A 423 -6.98 -24.93 -12.47
C GLY A 423 -6.04 -25.23 -13.63
N HIS A 424 -4.93 -24.50 -13.71
CA HIS A 424 -4.03 -24.53 -14.86
C HIS A 424 -2.57 -24.54 -14.43
N CYS A 425 -1.77 -25.39 -15.06
CA CYS A 425 -0.32 -25.40 -14.95
C CYS A 425 0.26 -25.63 -16.34
N SER A 426 1.23 -24.82 -16.75
CA SER A 426 1.88 -24.95 -18.06
C SER A 426 2.83 -26.16 -18.17
N GLY A 427 3.43 -26.58 -17.05
CA GLY A 427 4.43 -27.65 -16.96
C GLY A 427 3.96 -28.89 -16.19
N LEU A 428 4.88 -29.84 -15.97
CA LEU A 428 4.65 -31.06 -15.19
C LEU A 428 4.44 -30.78 -13.71
N LEU A 429 3.74 -31.69 -13.03
CA LEU A 429 3.47 -31.61 -11.59
C LEU A 429 3.97 -32.87 -10.88
N PHE A 430 4.84 -32.68 -9.89
CA PHE A 430 5.33 -33.70 -8.96
C PHE A 430 4.66 -33.47 -7.61
N ILE A 431 3.58 -34.19 -7.33
CA ILE A 431 2.69 -33.90 -6.20
C ILE A 431 1.95 -35.16 -5.74
N ASN A 432 1.64 -35.27 -4.44
CA ASN A 432 0.87 -36.38 -3.87
C ASN A 432 1.44 -37.77 -4.20
N ASN A 433 2.77 -37.90 -4.24
CA ASN A 433 3.49 -39.11 -4.65
C ASN A 433 3.19 -39.55 -6.10
N GLN A 434 2.79 -38.61 -6.97
CA GLN A 434 2.44 -38.85 -8.36
C GLN A 434 3.12 -37.85 -9.29
N ILE A 435 3.18 -38.22 -10.57
CA ILE A 435 3.57 -37.32 -11.65
C ILE A 435 2.34 -37.09 -12.51
N LEU A 436 1.92 -35.84 -12.63
CA LEU A 436 0.75 -35.47 -13.42
C LEU A 436 1.16 -34.65 -14.65
N LYS A 437 0.41 -34.84 -15.73
CA LYS A 437 0.51 -34.00 -16.92
C LYS A 437 0.06 -32.56 -16.62
N PRO A 438 0.46 -31.58 -17.44
CA PRO A 438 0.02 -30.19 -17.28
C PRO A 438 -1.51 -30.08 -17.18
N LEU A 439 -1.97 -29.26 -16.23
CA LEU A 439 -3.40 -29.01 -16.03
C LEU A 439 -3.90 -28.05 -17.12
N ASN A 440 -4.84 -28.53 -17.94
CA ASN A 440 -5.36 -27.78 -19.09
C ASN A 440 -6.83 -27.36 -18.89
N SER A 441 -7.34 -27.32 -17.65
CA SER A 441 -8.68 -26.77 -17.41
C SER A 441 -8.62 -25.26 -17.63
N ILE A 442 -9.17 -24.83 -18.77
CA ILE A 442 -8.80 -23.63 -19.52
C ILE A 442 -8.92 -22.34 -18.70
N PRO A 443 -7.86 -21.52 -18.62
CA PRO A 443 -7.98 -20.07 -18.57
C PRO A 443 -7.86 -19.53 -20.01
N SER A 444 -8.72 -18.58 -20.38
CA SER A 444 -8.59 -17.88 -21.67
C SER A 444 -7.22 -17.18 -21.76
N SER A 445 -6.67 -16.92 -22.95
CA SER A 445 -5.42 -16.16 -23.11
C SER A 445 -5.49 -14.74 -22.51
N ASN A 446 -6.70 -14.23 -22.23
CA ASN A 446 -6.93 -12.99 -21.50
C ASN A 446 -6.77 -13.15 -19.99
N PHE A 447 -7.02 -14.34 -19.41
CA PHE A 447 -6.96 -14.55 -17.96
C PHE A 447 -5.60 -14.17 -17.36
N TYR A 448 -4.48 -14.69 -17.91
CA TYR A 448 -3.16 -14.36 -17.37
C TYR A 448 -2.76 -12.90 -17.62
N LYS A 449 -3.28 -12.27 -18.67
CA LYS A 449 -3.10 -10.83 -18.90
C LYS A 449 -3.84 -10.02 -17.85
N ASP A 450 -5.10 -10.35 -17.58
CA ASP A 450 -5.93 -9.69 -16.58
C ASP A 450 -5.38 -9.94 -15.16
N LEU A 451 -4.83 -11.13 -14.90
CA LEU A 451 -4.13 -11.46 -13.67
C LEU A 451 -2.88 -10.60 -13.49
N LEU A 452 -2.00 -10.52 -14.50
CA LEU A 452 -0.81 -9.67 -14.44
C LEU A 452 -1.17 -8.21 -14.21
N VAL A 453 -2.22 -7.72 -14.88
CA VAL A 453 -2.75 -6.38 -14.67
C VAL A 453 -3.19 -6.23 -13.20
N THR A 454 -3.95 -7.18 -12.65
CA THR A 454 -4.39 -7.17 -11.24
C THR A 454 -3.22 -7.16 -10.26
N MET A 455 -2.22 -8.02 -10.48
CA MET A 455 -1.02 -8.06 -9.64
C MET A 455 -0.26 -6.72 -9.71
N LYS A 456 -0.07 -6.16 -10.92
CA LYS A 456 0.61 -4.87 -11.10
C LYS A 456 -0.18 -3.71 -10.47
N MET A 457 -1.52 -3.76 -10.49
CA MET A 457 -2.34 -2.76 -9.80
C MET A 457 -2.06 -2.69 -8.29
N GLN A 458 -1.67 -3.82 -7.68
CA GLN A 458 -1.34 -3.88 -6.26
C GLN A 458 0.14 -3.60 -6.01
N THR A 459 1.03 -4.09 -6.87
CA THR A 459 2.47 -4.04 -6.65
C THR A 459 3.10 -2.75 -7.19
N ASP A 460 2.76 -2.26 -8.38
CA ASP A 460 3.42 -1.14 -9.08
C ASP A 460 3.08 0.26 -8.55
N TRP A 461 3.32 0.43 -7.26
CA TRP A 461 3.25 1.70 -6.57
C TRP A 461 4.66 2.29 -6.38
N ASP A 462 4.83 3.58 -6.71
CA ASP A 462 6.06 4.33 -6.44
C ASP A 462 5.83 5.49 -5.48
N TYR A 463 6.15 5.28 -4.20
CA TYR A 463 6.00 6.30 -3.16
C TYR A 463 6.94 7.51 -3.34
N ARG A 464 8.01 7.41 -4.14
CA ARG A 464 9.01 8.49 -4.29
C ARG A 464 8.53 9.64 -5.16
N SER A 465 7.66 9.39 -6.14
CA SER A 465 6.96 10.44 -6.88
C SER A 465 5.91 11.15 -6.01
N GLN A 466 5.70 10.69 -4.78
CA GLN A 466 4.60 11.05 -3.90
C GLN A 466 5.10 11.72 -2.60
N LEU A 467 6.33 11.44 -2.14
CA LEU A 467 6.99 12.12 -1.01
C LEU A 467 7.65 13.41 -1.47
N ASN A 468 7.24 14.54 -0.87
CA ASN A 468 8.01 15.76 -0.97
C ASN A 468 9.31 15.59 -0.17
N PHE A 469 10.42 15.40 -0.88
CA PHE A 469 11.77 15.27 -0.30
C PHE A 469 12.21 16.45 0.57
N ALA A 470 11.49 17.59 0.54
CA ALA A 470 11.77 18.75 1.37
C ALA A 470 11.28 18.63 2.83
N ILE A 471 10.58 17.54 3.19
CA ILE A 471 10.03 17.35 4.54
C ILE A 471 10.85 16.31 5.29
N GLU A 472 11.66 16.78 6.24
CA GLU A 472 12.40 15.96 7.17
C GLU A 472 11.41 15.32 8.17
N VAL A 473 11.12 14.03 8.01
CA VAL A 473 10.37 13.27 9.02
C VAL A 473 11.31 13.01 10.18
N LEU A 474 11.25 13.87 11.20
CA LEU A 474 11.97 13.65 12.45
C LEU A 474 11.41 12.36 13.08
N ASN A 475 12.20 11.29 13.04
CA ASN A 475 12.02 10.04 13.79
C ASN A 475 12.02 10.34 15.29
N LYS A 476 10.90 10.84 15.82
CA LYS A 476 10.76 11.11 17.26
C LYS A 476 9.77 10.23 17.99
N ASN A 477 9.04 9.33 17.32
CA ASN A 477 8.17 8.38 18.01
C ASN A 477 8.34 6.97 17.44
N LEU A 478 9.43 6.32 17.84
CA LEU A 478 9.52 4.87 18.03
C LEU A 478 10.21 4.70 19.39
N ILE A 479 9.41 4.59 20.45
CA ILE A 479 9.82 4.01 21.74
C ILE A 479 9.08 2.69 21.87
#